data_AF-A0A370AQJ6-F1
#
_entry.id   AF-A0A370AQJ6-F1
#
_cell.length_a   1.000
_cell.length_b   1.000
_cell.length_c   1.000
_cell.angle_alpha   90.00
_cell.angle_beta   90.00
_cell.angle_gamma   90.00
#
_symmetry.space_group_name_H-M   'P 1'
#
loop_
_entity.id
_entity.type
_entity.pdbx_description
1 polymer ?
#
loop_
_entity_poly.entity_id
_entity_poly.type
_entity_poly.pdbx_seq_one_letter_code
_entity_poly.pdbx_strand_id
1 'polypeptide(L)'
;MALIKDIHPDVLEHLQLLAEKYGEPGDKYIKSLSRAWHKKEKIFMKQVKTYHMTIETEIRKDERRAFILLTFSGSILGAGPASEDGSRQIIYASIGERKDVPEKLLEDNMILKSAVKLDKEASFSGGSFKRSSPVYKIALMNSGPAASQTKQLEDATRIMTKEFVSINNTIIPD
;
A
#
# COMPACT_ATOMS: atom_id res chain seq x y z
N MET A 1 10.37 -23.96 -12.05
CA MET A 1 10.98 -22.71 -11.51
C MET A 1 10.49 -21.45 -12.25
N ALA A 2 9.20 -21.36 -12.64
CA ALA A 2 8.72 -20.29 -13.53
C ALA A 2 8.26 -19.00 -12.82
N LEU A 3 7.83 -19.07 -11.55
CA LEU A 3 7.11 -17.98 -10.87
C LEU A 3 7.96 -16.78 -10.39
N ILE A 4 9.28 -16.92 -10.26
CA ILE A 4 10.15 -15.76 -9.90
C ILE A 4 10.35 -14.84 -11.10
N LYS A 5 10.11 -15.31 -12.34
CA LYS A 5 10.34 -14.51 -13.55
C LYS A 5 9.31 -13.39 -13.77
N ASP A 6 8.18 -13.42 -13.07
CA ASP A 6 7.05 -12.51 -13.33
C ASP A 6 6.90 -11.40 -12.27
N ILE A 7 7.80 -11.34 -11.27
CA ILE A 7 7.81 -10.28 -10.27
C ILE A 7 8.82 -9.20 -10.68
N HIS A 8 8.49 -7.93 -10.44
CA HIS A 8 9.40 -6.83 -10.73
C HIS A 8 10.72 -7.02 -9.95
N PRO A 9 11.91 -6.83 -10.58
CA PRO A 9 13.20 -7.04 -9.91
C PRO A 9 13.33 -6.29 -8.58
N ASP A 10 12.93 -5.02 -8.55
CA ASP A 10 13.01 -4.19 -7.34
C ASP A 10 12.06 -4.67 -6.23
N VAL A 11 10.95 -5.33 -6.59
CA VAL A 11 10.09 -6.01 -5.61
C VAL A 11 10.80 -7.24 -5.07
N LEU A 12 11.42 -8.05 -5.92
CA LEU A 12 12.16 -9.22 -5.46
C LEU A 12 13.30 -8.83 -4.50
N GLU A 13 14.08 -7.80 -4.85
CA GLU A 13 15.13 -7.25 -4.00
C GLU A 13 14.58 -6.79 -2.65
N HIS A 14 13.47 -6.04 -2.65
CA HIS A 14 12.86 -5.59 -1.40
C HIS A 14 12.33 -6.75 -0.54
N LEU A 15 11.77 -7.79 -1.16
CA LEU A 15 11.30 -8.99 -0.46
C LEU A 15 12.47 -9.82 0.10
N GLN A 16 13.62 -9.85 -0.58
CA GLN A 16 14.85 -10.48 -0.07
C GLN A 16 15.34 -9.77 1.19
N LEU A 17 15.42 -8.44 1.16
CA LEU A 17 15.80 -7.63 2.33
C LEU A 17 14.85 -7.81 3.52
N LEU A 18 13.53 -7.92 3.24
CA LEU A 18 12.55 -8.22 4.28
C LEU A 18 12.74 -9.62 4.87
N ALA A 19 13.02 -10.61 4.02
CA ALA A 19 13.26 -11.98 4.45
C ALA A 19 14.50 -12.12 5.34
N GLU A 20 15.59 -11.44 4.98
CA GLU A 20 16.80 -11.37 5.80
C GLU A 20 16.55 -10.73 7.17
N LYS A 21 15.64 -9.74 7.22
CA LYS A 21 15.39 -8.96 8.43
C LYS A 21 14.39 -9.60 9.41
N TYR A 22 13.35 -10.26 8.90
CA TYR A 22 12.20 -10.68 9.73
C TYR A 22 11.85 -12.16 9.63
N GLY A 23 12.34 -12.87 8.61
CA GLY A 23 12.01 -14.28 8.38
C GLY A 23 13.24 -15.20 8.43
N GLU A 24 13.08 -16.39 7.84
CA GLU A 24 14.21 -17.29 7.60
C GLU A 24 14.81 -17.02 6.21
N PRO A 25 16.12 -16.77 6.11
CA PRO A 25 16.78 -16.63 4.82
C PRO A 25 16.66 -17.95 4.05
N GLY A 26 16.00 -17.92 2.89
CA GLY A 26 15.88 -19.10 2.04
C GLY A 26 14.96 -18.95 0.85
N ASP A 27 15.33 -19.63 -0.25
CA ASP A 27 14.60 -19.66 -1.52
C ASP A 27 13.11 -19.99 -1.37
N LYS A 28 12.76 -20.90 -0.45
CA LYS A 28 11.37 -21.33 -0.23
C LYS A 28 10.52 -20.19 0.34
N TYR A 29 11.07 -19.46 1.31
CA TYR A 29 10.38 -18.36 1.97
C TYR A 29 10.24 -17.15 1.03
N ILE A 30 11.31 -16.79 0.30
CA ILE A 30 11.27 -15.75 -0.75
C ILE A 30 10.23 -16.08 -1.83
N LYS A 31 10.13 -17.35 -2.25
CA LYS A 31 9.08 -17.81 -3.18
C LYS A 31 7.68 -17.61 -2.61
N SER A 32 7.46 -17.88 -1.33
CA SER A 32 6.17 -17.65 -0.68
C SER A 32 5.83 -16.17 -0.59
N LEU A 33 6.78 -15.32 -0.19
CA LEU A 33 6.63 -13.86 -0.17
C LEU A 33 6.30 -13.31 -1.56
N SER A 34 7.02 -13.75 -2.58
CA SER A 34 6.80 -13.32 -3.98
C SER A 34 5.40 -13.68 -4.46
N ARG A 35 4.94 -14.92 -4.17
CA ARG A 35 3.57 -15.36 -4.51
C ARG A 35 2.52 -14.53 -3.78
N ALA A 36 2.73 -14.25 -2.50
CA ALA A 36 1.82 -13.46 -1.70
C ALA A 36 1.73 -12.02 -2.20
N TRP A 37 2.87 -11.40 -2.45
CA TRP A 37 2.94 -10.05 -3.00
C TRP A 37 2.21 -9.96 -4.34
N HIS A 38 2.39 -10.94 -5.23
CA HIS A 38 1.70 -10.93 -6.53
C HIS A 38 0.17 -11.11 -6.38
N LYS A 39 -0.29 -11.91 -5.42
CA LYS A 39 -1.73 -11.99 -5.08
C LYS A 39 -2.25 -10.63 -4.59
N LYS A 40 -1.48 -9.95 -3.73
CA LYS A 40 -1.81 -8.61 -3.22
C LYS A 40 -1.91 -7.58 -4.34
N GLU A 41 -0.96 -7.57 -5.28
CA GLU A 41 -1.00 -6.73 -6.47
C GLU A 41 -2.26 -6.98 -7.30
N LYS A 42 -2.62 -8.25 -7.54
CA LYS A 42 -3.87 -8.61 -8.25
C LYS A 42 -5.12 -8.08 -7.56
N ILE A 43 -5.18 -8.17 -6.23
CA ILE A 43 -6.30 -7.65 -5.44
C ILE A 43 -6.34 -6.11 -5.52
N PHE A 44 -5.19 -5.45 -5.42
CA PHE A 44 -5.09 -3.99 -5.60
C PHE A 44 -5.64 -3.58 -6.97
N MET A 45 -5.15 -4.19 -8.06
CA MET A 45 -5.61 -3.89 -9.41
C MET A 45 -7.10 -4.20 -9.63
N LYS A 46 -7.63 -5.22 -8.96
CA LYS A 46 -9.07 -5.50 -8.94
C LYS A 46 -9.85 -4.33 -8.33
N GLN A 47 -9.40 -3.79 -7.19
CA GLN A 47 -10.07 -2.63 -6.57
C GLN A 47 -9.95 -1.37 -7.43
N VAL A 48 -8.78 -1.12 -8.04
CA VAL A 48 -8.59 -0.03 -9.00
C VAL A 48 -9.66 -0.08 -10.09
N LYS A 49 -9.88 -1.27 -10.67
CA LYS A 49 -10.92 -1.46 -11.69
C LYS A 49 -12.34 -1.31 -11.14
N THR A 50 -12.64 -1.89 -9.98
CA THR A 50 -13.98 -1.85 -9.35
C THR A 50 -14.43 -0.43 -9.03
N TYR A 51 -13.52 0.43 -8.58
CA TYR A 51 -13.81 1.83 -8.23
C TYR A 51 -13.42 2.81 -9.34
N HIS A 52 -13.09 2.31 -10.54
CA HIS A 52 -12.73 3.12 -11.71
C HIS A 52 -11.57 4.11 -11.45
N MET A 53 -10.63 3.76 -10.57
CA MET A 53 -9.45 4.58 -10.29
C MET A 53 -8.49 4.60 -11.49
N THR A 54 -7.70 5.66 -11.61
CA THR A 54 -6.61 5.74 -12.59
C THR A 54 -5.29 5.32 -11.97
N ILE A 55 -4.43 4.64 -12.74
CA ILE A 55 -3.06 4.36 -12.33
C ILE A 55 -2.19 5.54 -12.73
N GLU A 56 -1.53 6.14 -11.75
CA GLU A 56 -0.67 7.30 -11.95
C GLU A 56 0.78 6.96 -11.61
N THR A 57 1.70 7.77 -12.12
CA THR A 57 3.13 7.70 -11.77
C THR A 57 3.53 8.67 -10.67
N GLU A 58 2.68 9.68 -10.41
CA GLU A 58 2.89 10.71 -9.40
C GLU A 58 1.57 11.24 -8.84
N ILE A 59 1.54 11.50 -7.54
CA ILE A 59 0.56 12.38 -6.90
C ILE A 59 1.27 13.67 -6.54
N ARG A 60 0.81 14.79 -7.12
CA ARG A 60 1.31 16.10 -6.76
C ARG A 60 0.99 16.42 -5.30
N LYS A 61 1.84 17.21 -4.65
CA LYS A 61 1.63 17.62 -3.25
C LYS A 61 0.29 18.33 -3.02
N ASP A 62 -0.17 19.08 -4.02
CA ASP A 62 -1.41 19.86 -4.03
C ASP A 62 -2.62 19.11 -4.62
N GLU A 63 -2.46 17.84 -5.00
CA GLU A 63 -3.60 17.01 -5.35
C GLU A 63 -4.60 17.04 -4.19
N ARG A 64 -5.91 16.98 -4.48
CA ARG A 64 -6.97 17.00 -3.47
C ARG A 64 -7.80 15.72 -3.45
N ARG A 65 -7.74 14.91 -4.50
CA ARG A 65 -8.43 13.63 -4.57
C ARG A 65 -7.79 12.61 -3.64
N ALA A 66 -8.58 11.62 -3.25
CA ALA A 66 -8.10 10.47 -2.51
C ALA A 66 -7.28 9.54 -3.42
N PHE A 67 -6.33 8.82 -2.82
CA PHE A 67 -5.49 7.88 -3.55
C PHE A 67 -5.11 6.68 -2.68
N ILE A 68 -4.67 5.60 -3.31
CA ILE A 68 -4.20 4.38 -2.66
C ILE A 68 -2.83 4.03 -3.22
N LEU A 69 -1.90 3.73 -2.33
CA LEU A 69 -0.55 3.28 -2.66
C LEU A 69 -0.43 1.79 -2.36
N LEU A 70 0.25 1.07 -3.25
CA LEU A 70 0.82 -0.25 -2.98
C LEU A 70 2.34 -0.08 -2.89
N THR A 71 2.95 -0.54 -1.81
CA THR A 71 4.41 -0.44 -1.62
C THR A 71 5.14 -1.70 -2.08
N PHE A 72 6.46 -1.59 -2.26
CA PHE A 72 7.32 -2.75 -2.54
C PHE A 72 7.24 -3.84 -1.46
N SER A 73 7.01 -3.45 -0.20
CA SER A 73 6.77 -4.38 0.92
C SER A 73 5.40 -5.07 0.89
N GLY A 74 4.53 -4.73 -0.06
CA GLY A 74 3.17 -5.27 -0.14
C GLY A 74 2.23 -4.73 0.95
N SER A 75 2.50 -3.53 1.45
CA SER A 75 1.58 -2.77 2.31
C SER A 75 0.69 -1.86 1.46
N ILE A 76 -0.47 -1.48 2.00
CA ILE A 76 -1.33 -0.47 1.39
C ILE A 76 -1.38 0.79 2.24
N LEU A 77 -1.45 1.94 1.58
CA LEU A 77 -1.69 3.24 2.20
C LEU A 77 -2.78 3.96 1.41
N GLY A 78 -3.95 4.09 2.01
CA GLY A 78 -5.02 4.95 1.53
C GLY A 78 -4.89 6.35 2.11
N ALA A 79 -5.03 7.37 1.27
CA ALA A 79 -5.12 8.76 1.68
C ALA A 79 -6.46 9.33 1.22
N GLY A 80 -7.27 9.78 2.18
CA GLY A 80 -8.54 10.46 1.97
C GLY A 80 -8.39 11.75 1.17
N PRO A 81 -9.49 12.32 0.67
CA PRO A 81 -9.45 13.60 -0.02
C PRO A 81 -8.91 14.70 0.90
N ALA A 82 -8.26 15.71 0.33
CA ALA A 82 -7.68 16.81 1.09
C ALA A 82 -8.76 17.81 1.53
N SER A 83 -8.77 18.10 2.83
CA SER A 83 -9.43 19.27 3.44
C SER A 83 -8.89 20.58 2.86
N GLU A 84 -9.49 21.71 3.23
CA GLU A 84 -9.08 23.03 2.76
C GLU A 84 -7.64 23.39 3.16
N ASP A 85 -7.19 22.95 4.32
CA ASP A 85 -5.83 23.12 4.83
C ASP A 85 -4.83 22.09 4.27
N GLY A 86 -5.26 21.21 3.37
CA GLY A 86 -4.45 20.14 2.78
C GLY A 86 -4.31 18.91 3.66
N SER A 87 -4.94 18.87 4.84
CA SER A 87 -4.95 17.71 5.71
C SER A 87 -5.83 16.59 5.15
N ARG A 88 -5.48 15.34 5.50
CA ARG A 88 -6.10 14.11 4.99
C ARG A 88 -6.20 13.09 6.10
N GLN A 89 -7.18 12.21 5.98
CA GLN A 89 -7.17 10.95 6.71
C GLN A 89 -6.26 9.95 6.00
N ILE A 90 -5.44 9.22 6.75
CA ILE A 90 -4.58 8.14 6.26
C ILE A 90 -5.07 6.83 6.86
N ILE A 91 -5.29 5.86 5.98
CA ILE A 91 -5.52 4.45 6.31
C ILE A 91 -4.26 3.71 5.88
N TYR A 92 -3.48 3.25 6.84
CA TYR A 92 -2.33 2.41 6.57
C TYR A 92 -2.61 0.99 7.04
N ALA A 93 -2.28 0.00 6.22
CA ALA A 93 -2.31 -1.39 6.64
C ALA A 93 -0.98 -2.06 6.25
N SER A 94 -0.17 -2.35 7.27
CA SER A 94 1.00 -3.23 7.13
C SER A 94 0.47 -4.64 7.16
N ILE A 95 0.72 -5.37 6.08
CA ILE A 95 0.24 -6.72 6.01
C ILE A 95 1.48 -7.55 5.73
N GLY A 96 2.18 -7.93 6.82
CA GLY A 96 3.14 -9.05 6.85
C GLY A 96 4.45 -8.72 7.57
N GLU A 97 4.85 -9.57 8.51
CA GLU A 97 6.14 -9.64 9.23
C GLU A 97 6.38 -8.59 10.33
N ARG A 98 5.87 -7.36 10.19
CA ARG A 98 6.12 -6.30 11.16
C ARG A 98 5.19 -6.35 12.38
N LYS A 99 5.63 -7.00 13.46
CA LYS A 99 4.98 -6.94 14.79
C LYS A 99 5.05 -5.54 15.41
N ASP A 100 5.91 -4.67 14.89
CA ASP A 100 6.18 -3.30 15.34
C ASP A 100 5.21 -2.25 14.75
N VAL A 101 4.31 -2.64 13.84
CA VAL A 101 3.35 -1.72 13.21
C VAL A 101 1.93 -2.28 13.34
N PRO A 102 0.94 -1.46 13.75
CA PRO A 102 -0.44 -1.92 13.82
C PRO A 102 -0.90 -2.53 12.49
N GLU A 103 -1.66 -3.63 12.55
CA GLU A 103 -2.26 -4.28 11.37
C GLU A 103 -3.07 -3.27 10.53
N LYS A 104 -3.65 -2.30 11.22
CA LYS A 104 -4.29 -1.12 10.65
C LYS A 104 -3.98 0.10 11.50
N LEU A 105 -3.58 1.18 10.86
CA LEU A 105 -3.42 2.49 11.44
C LEU A 105 -4.39 3.44 10.72
N LEU A 106 -5.11 4.24 11.51
CA LEU A 106 -5.97 5.31 11.04
C LEU A 106 -5.50 6.61 11.69
N GLU A 107 -5.10 7.58 10.88
CA GLU A 107 -4.67 8.89 11.38
C GLU A 107 -5.35 10.00 10.59
N ASP A 108 -5.95 10.93 11.32
CA ASP A 108 -6.49 12.17 10.74
C ASP A 108 -5.44 13.29 10.77
N ASN A 109 -5.76 14.41 10.12
CA ASN A 109 -4.92 15.62 10.11
C ASN A 109 -3.51 15.42 9.51
N MET A 110 -3.38 14.48 8.57
CA MET A 110 -2.11 14.16 7.93
C MET A 110 -1.87 15.01 6.68
N ILE A 111 -0.67 15.56 6.55
CA ILE A 111 -0.29 16.43 5.42
C ILE A 111 0.84 15.77 4.64
N LEU A 112 0.70 15.75 3.31
CA LEU A 112 1.76 15.32 2.39
C LEU A 112 2.94 16.30 2.47
N LYS A 113 4.13 15.80 2.80
CA LYS A 113 5.34 16.63 2.87
C LYS A 113 5.87 16.99 1.48
N SER A 114 5.76 16.06 0.54
CA SER A 114 6.23 16.14 -0.84
C SER A 114 5.25 15.43 -1.78
N ALA A 115 5.47 15.57 -3.09
CA ALA A 115 4.81 14.70 -4.07
C ALA A 115 5.12 13.23 -3.79
N VAL A 116 4.16 12.35 -4.06
CA VAL A 116 4.31 10.89 -4.00
C VAL A 116 4.70 10.42 -5.40
N LYS A 117 5.76 9.64 -5.51
CA LYS A 117 6.25 9.11 -6.79
C LYS A 117 6.55 7.62 -6.64
N LEU A 118 6.52 6.90 -7.75
CA LEU A 118 7.04 5.53 -7.79
C LEU A 118 8.49 5.50 -7.30
N ASP A 119 8.87 4.38 -6.69
CA ASP A 119 10.21 4.06 -6.20
C ASP A 119 10.73 4.97 -5.08
N LYS A 120 9.85 5.81 -4.51
CA LYS A 120 10.15 6.70 -3.40
C LYS A 120 9.22 6.47 -2.23
N GLU A 121 9.68 6.80 -1.03
CA GLU A 121 8.84 6.78 0.17
C GLU A 121 7.79 7.90 0.12
N ALA A 122 6.53 7.59 0.45
CA ALA A 122 5.54 8.62 0.71
C ALA A 122 5.72 9.16 2.13
N SER A 123 5.83 10.48 2.27
CA SER A 123 6.14 11.13 3.55
C SER A 123 5.01 12.04 4.01
N PHE A 124 4.65 11.91 5.29
CA PHE A 124 3.56 12.66 5.91
C PHE A 124 4.00 13.36 7.21
N SER A 125 3.27 14.40 7.58
CA SER A 125 3.35 15.08 8.88
C SER A 125 1.96 15.17 9.52
N GLY A 126 1.90 15.37 10.84
CA GLY A 126 0.63 15.52 11.59
C GLY A 126 0.40 14.41 12.62
N GLY A 127 0.79 13.17 12.31
CA GLY A 127 0.56 12.00 13.15
C GLY A 127 1.81 11.17 13.42
N SER A 128 1.64 9.95 13.93
CA SER A 128 2.74 9.01 14.22
C SER A 128 3.31 8.38 12.95
N PHE A 129 2.50 8.24 11.89
CA PHE A 129 2.97 7.74 10.61
C PHE A 129 3.81 8.79 9.89
N LYS A 130 5.11 8.54 9.74
CA LYS A 130 6.02 9.49 9.08
C LYS A 130 6.28 9.16 7.62
N ARG A 131 6.46 7.87 7.31
CA ARG A 131 6.86 7.41 5.98
C ARG A 131 6.41 5.99 5.68
N SER A 132 6.13 5.73 4.40
CA SER A 132 5.94 4.37 3.87
C SER A 132 7.28 3.77 3.42
N SER A 133 7.30 2.47 3.16
CA SER A 133 8.28 1.89 2.22
C SER A 133 8.13 2.50 0.82
N PRO A 134 9.11 2.32 -0.08
CA PRO A 134 9.00 2.83 -1.45
C PRO A 134 7.69 2.39 -2.14
N VAL A 135 7.10 3.31 -2.91
CA VAL A 135 5.82 3.13 -3.59
C VAL A 135 6.02 2.37 -4.90
N TYR A 136 5.25 1.30 -5.10
CA TYR A 136 5.29 0.49 -6.32
C TYR A 136 4.13 0.81 -7.28
N LYS A 137 2.92 1.10 -6.77
CA LYS A 137 1.79 1.58 -7.57
C LYS A 137 1.01 2.66 -6.86
N ILE A 138 0.43 3.55 -7.66
CA ILE A 138 -0.44 4.63 -7.23
C ILE A 138 -1.78 4.48 -7.96
N ALA A 139 -2.87 4.44 -7.21
CA ALA A 139 -4.22 4.52 -7.72
C ALA A 139 -4.88 5.80 -7.25
N LEU A 140 -5.34 6.63 -8.18
CA LEU A 140 -5.97 7.91 -7.91
C LEU A 140 -7.48 7.81 -8.13
N MET A 141 -8.26 8.30 -7.17
CA MET A 141 -9.71 8.36 -7.33
C MET A 141 -10.10 9.33 -8.42
N ASN A 142 -11.23 9.07 -9.08
CA ASN A 142 -11.82 10.02 -10.02
C ASN A 142 -12.26 11.30 -9.31
N SER A 143 -12.39 12.38 -10.09
CA SER A 143 -13.03 13.60 -9.61
C SER A 143 -14.46 13.29 -9.14
N GLY A 144 -14.83 13.81 -7.98
CA GLY A 144 -16.16 13.64 -7.42
C GLY A 144 -16.25 14.20 -6.00
N PRO A 145 -17.44 14.13 -5.37
CA PRO A 145 -17.63 14.61 -4.01
C PRO A 145 -16.67 13.93 -3.03
N ALA A 146 -16.14 14.70 -2.08
CA ALA A 146 -15.21 14.18 -1.07
C ALA A 146 -15.83 12.99 -0.30
N ALA A 147 -17.11 13.09 0.08
CA ALA A 147 -17.83 12.01 0.76
C ALA A 147 -17.86 10.70 -0.05
N SER A 148 -18.02 10.79 -1.37
CA SER A 148 -17.99 9.62 -2.26
C SER A 148 -16.60 9.00 -2.32
N GLN A 149 -15.56 9.83 -2.44
CA GLN A 149 -14.17 9.38 -2.44
C GLN A 149 -13.78 8.73 -1.11
N THR A 150 -14.18 9.31 0.02
CA THR A 150 -13.95 8.73 1.35
C THR A 150 -14.58 7.35 1.46
N LYS A 151 -15.86 7.22 1.10
CA LYS A 151 -16.55 5.92 1.13
C LYS A 151 -15.88 4.87 0.24
N GLN A 152 -15.51 5.25 -0.99
CA GLN A 152 -14.81 4.36 -1.91
C GLN A 152 -13.44 3.93 -1.37
N LEU A 153 -12.69 4.86 -0.77
CA LEU A 153 -11.41 4.60 -0.15
C LEU A 153 -11.55 3.62 1.01
N GLU A 154 -12.48 3.86 1.93
CA GLU A 154 -12.74 3.02 3.08
C GLU A 154 -13.15 1.61 2.66
N ASP A 155 -14.05 1.48 1.69
CA ASP A 155 -14.47 0.16 1.20
C ASP A 155 -13.33 -0.58 0.49
N ALA A 156 -12.62 0.10 -0.42
CA ALA A 156 -11.48 -0.49 -1.14
C ALA A 156 -10.41 -0.97 -0.15
N THR A 157 -9.99 -0.10 0.77
CA THR A 157 -8.94 -0.42 1.76
C THR A 157 -9.39 -1.52 2.71
N ARG A 158 -10.64 -1.51 3.18
CA ARG A 158 -11.19 -2.60 4.03
C ARG A 158 -11.15 -3.95 3.32
N ILE A 159 -11.58 -4.01 2.04
CA ILE A 159 -11.54 -5.24 1.25
C ILE A 159 -10.09 -5.70 1.06
N MET A 160 -9.19 -4.81 0.65
CA MET A 160 -7.78 -5.14 0.47
C MET A 160 -7.14 -5.63 1.77
N THR A 161 -7.38 -4.96 2.90
CA THR A 161 -6.85 -5.37 4.20
C THR A 161 -7.27 -6.79 4.54
N LYS A 162 -8.57 -7.11 4.42
CA LYS A 162 -9.09 -8.45 4.71
C LYS A 162 -8.41 -9.53 3.87
N GLU A 163 -8.33 -9.30 2.55
CA GLU A 163 -7.75 -10.26 1.61
C GLU A 163 -6.24 -10.43 1.83
N PHE A 164 -5.52 -9.34 2.10
CA PHE A 164 -4.09 -9.37 2.34
C PHE A 164 -3.76 -10.09 3.66
N VAL A 165 -4.57 -9.90 4.72
CA VAL A 165 -4.42 -10.63 5.99
C VAL A 165 -4.58 -12.13 5.75
N SER A 166 -5.62 -12.51 4.99
CA SER A 166 -5.81 -13.92 4.60
C SER A 166 -4.60 -14.47 3.83
N ILE A 167 -4.01 -13.69 2.91
CA ILE A 167 -2.79 -14.10 2.19
C ILE A 167 -1.62 -14.32 3.14
N ASN A 168 -1.43 -13.44 4.11
CA ASN A 168 -0.30 -13.53 5.03
C ASN A 168 -0.36 -14.72 5.98
N ASN A 169 -1.55 -15.05 6.45
CA ASN A 169 -1.76 -16.22 7.29
C ASN A 169 -1.45 -17.53 6.53
N THR A 170 -1.25 -17.48 5.20
CA THR A 170 -0.75 -18.64 4.43
C THR A 170 0.79 -18.71 4.31
N ILE A 171 1.50 -17.66 4.75
CA ILE A 171 2.97 -17.55 4.66
C ILE A 171 3.61 -17.80 6.02
N ILE A 172 3.04 -17.20 7.08
CA ILE A 172 3.52 -17.33 8.46
C ILE A 172 2.97 -18.65 8.99
N PRO A 173 3.81 -19.68 9.23
CA PRO A 173 3.39 -20.87 9.97
C PRO A 173 3.06 -20.44 11.42
N ASP A 174 2.07 -21.08 12.04
CA ASP A 174 1.75 -20.90 13.47
C ASP A 174 3.00 -21.02 14.37
#